data_AF-H2YYF7-F1
#
_entry.id   AF-H2YYF7-F1
#
_cell.length_a   1.000
_cell.length_b   1.000
_cell.length_c   1.000
_cell.angle_alpha   90.00
_cell.angle_beta   90.00
_cell.angle_gamma   90.00
#
_symmetry.space_group_name_H-M   'P 1'
#
loop_
_entity.id
_entity.type
_entity.pdbx_description
1 polymer ?
#
loop_
_entity_poly.entity_id
_entity_poly.type
_entity_poly.pdbx_seq_one_letter_code
_entity_poly.pdbx_strand_id
1 'polypeptide(L)'
;MVCAWKVNGSTHFSSIINAQFVVDVVSSCDVTDDVMSPGDDVIVSKATYKFELDNIQPIYYVTCVTGDGESPLRSGDMTSLRIEVRRVRLDPGHETTKNGQQLLMFQVVDNRGRWAVCGKSSGVISLPLPNAIQSDNGVIAVGSATLEVMALIAGNLHLPFVILNRYMKRHSSELDERLGSTDSPVLKPPRLKPFEQ
;
A
#
# COMPACT_ATOMS: atom_id res chain seq x y z
N MET A 1 30.71 1.39 5.26
CA MET A 1 29.72 1.34 6.36
C MET A 1 28.37 1.02 5.76
N VAL A 2 27.93 -0.23 5.91
CA VAL A 2 26.58 -0.67 5.47
C VAL A 2 25.70 -0.65 6.71
N CYS A 3 24.72 0.24 6.74
CA CYS A 3 23.74 0.31 7.83
C CYS A 3 22.52 -0.50 7.40
N ALA A 4 22.24 -1.62 8.08
CA ALA A 4 21.00 -2.37 7.91
C ALA A 4 19.99 -1.93 8.96
N TRP A 5 18.72 -1.77 8.59
CA TRP A 5 17.62 -1.45 9.50
C TRP A 5 16.59 -2.58 9.53
N LYS A 6 16.05 -2.86 10.72
CA LYS A 6 14.96 -3.80 10.91
C LYS A 6 13.91 -3.18 11.82
N VAL A 7 12.72 -2.91 11.30
CA VAL A 7 11.58 -2.43 12.08
C VAL A 7 10.69 -3.63 12.39
N ASN A 8 10.48 -3.91 13.67
CA ASN A 8 9.53 -4.94 14.12
C ASN A 8 8.27 -4.22 14.62
N GLY A 9 7.14 -4.41 13.93
CA GLY A 9 5.83 -3.89 14.34
C GLY A 9 4.95 -4.95 14.98
N SER A 10 4.08 -4.54 15.90
CA SER A 10 2.98 -5.36 16.44
C SER A 10 1.84 -5.47 15.43
N THR A 11 1.20 -6.64 15.33
CA THR A 11 0.08 -6.91 14.41
C THR A 11 -1.25 -6.31 14.87
N HIS A 12 -1.32 -5.74 16.08
CA HIS A 12 -2.45 -4.95 16.54
C HIS A 12 -2.09 -3.48 16.47
N PHE A 13 -2.86 -2.70 15.69
CA PHE A 13 -2.77 -1.25 15.66
C PHE A 13 -3.22 -0.69 17.01
N SER A 14 -2.31 -0.63 17.98
CA SER A 14 -2.37 0.36 19.04
C SER A 14 -2.01 1.72 18.45
N SER A 15 -2.54 2.81 19.00
CA SER A 15 -2.10 4.18 18.69
C SER A 15 -0.62 4.44 19.01
N ILE A 16 0.07 3.42 19.51
CA ILE A 16 1.46 3.38 19.94
C ILE A 16 2.20 2.39 19.05
N ILE A 17 3.24 2.83 18.35
CA ILE A 17 4.20 1.96 17.66
C ILE A 17 5.51 1.97 18.43
N ASN A 18 5.90 0.80 18.93
CA ASN A 18 7.22 0.58 19.48
C ASN A 18 8.15 0.12 18.37
N ALA A 19 9.23 0.85 18.13
CA ALA A 19 10.22 0.50 17.13
C ALA A 19 11.64 0.55 17.71
N GLN A 20 12.48 -0.33 17.19
CA GLN A 20 13.88 -0.49 17.62
C GLN A 20 14.76 -0.47 16.38
N PHE A 21 15.66 0.50 16.29
CA PHE A 21 16.74 0.48 15.31
C PHE A 21 17.96 -0.19 15.91
N VAL A 22 18.57 -1.05 15.11
CA VAL A 22 19.85 -1.67 15.39
C VAL A 22 20.79 -1.19 14.30
N VAL A 23 21.87 -0.51 14.68
CA VAL A 23 22.92 -0.05 13.77
C VAL A 23 24.13 -0.93 14.01
N ASP A 24 24.42 -1.81 13.04
CA ASP A 24 25.63 -2.61 13.02
C ASP A 24 26.70 -1.89 12.21
N VAL A 25 27.83 -1.57 12.84
CA VAL A 25 29.01 -0.99 12.18
C VAL A 25 29.89 -2.14 11.74
N VAL A 26 29.93 -2.40 10.43
CA VAL A 26 30.75 -3.45 9.82
C VAL A 26 32.08 -2.86 9.31
N SER A 27 33.19 -3.52 9.64
CA SER A 27 34.50 -3.25 9.05
C SER A 27 34.85 -4.37 8.08
N SER A 28 35.09 -4.04 6.81
CA SER A 28 35.70 -4.95 5.86
C SER A 28 37.21 -4.93 6.09
N CYS A 29 37.79 -6.03 6.56
CA CYS A 29 39.23 -6.20 6.55
C CYS A 29 39.66 -6.60 5.13
N ASP A 30 40.36 -5.70 4.42
CA ASP A 30 41.11 -6.09 3.23
C ASP A 30 42.28 -6.97 3.67
N VAL A 31 42.14 -8.27 3.46
CA VAL A 31 43.25 -9.22 3.67
C VAL A 31 44.15 -9.12 2.45
N THR A 32 45.27 -8.41 2.57
CA THR A 32 46.41 -8.57 1.67
C THR A 32 47.26 -9.76 2.13
N ASP A 33 47.47 -10.65 1.15
CA ASP A 33 48.45 -11.73 1.05
C ASP A 33 48.13 -13.10 1.72
N ASP A 34 47.76 -14.00 0.79
CA ASP A 34 47.84 -15.46 0.76
C ASP A 34 47.03 -16.33 1.74
N VAL A 35 46.27 -17.25 1.12
CA VAL A 35 45.45 -18.35 1.63
C VAL A 35 43.95 -18.04 1.79
N MET A 36 43.17 -18.73 0.94
CA MET A 36 41.74 -18.59 0.67
C MET A 36 40.80 -18.69 1.90
N SER A 37 39.97 -17.66 2.08
CA SER A 37 38.49 -17.73 2.26
C SER A 37 37.91 -16.29 2.18
N PRO A 38 37.05 -15.96 1.20
CA PRO A 38 36.56 -14.59 1.05
C PRO A 38 35.32 -14.31 1.93
N GLY A 39 35.33 -13.18 2.65
CA GLY A 39 34.11 -12.39 2.82
C GLY A 39 33.38 -12.41 4.16
N ASP A 40 34.05 -12.64 5.30
CA ASP A 40 33.39 -12.46 6.61
C ASP A 40 33.44 -10.98 7.04
N ASP A 41 32.33 -10.28 6.81
CA ASP A 41 32.04 -8.95 7.34
C ASP A 41 32.03 -8.97 8.88
N VAL A 42 33.03 -8.34 9.52
CA VAL A 42 33.13 -8.30 10.99
C VAL A 42 32.33 -7.12 11.55
N ILE A 43 31.31 -7.41 12.37
CA ILE A 43 30.56 -6.38 13.12
C ILE A 43 31.44 -5.86 14.25
N VAL A 44 31.85 -4.60 14.16
CA VAL A 44 32.77 -3.93 15.12
C VAL A 44 32.01 -3.25 16.24
N SER A 45 30.78 -2.80 16.01
CA SER A 45 29.95 -2.17 17.05
C SER A 45 28.48 -2.28 16.72
N LYS A 46 27.65 -2.36 17.77
CA LYS A 46 26.19 -2.43 17.68
C LYS A 46 25.57 -1.34 18.54
N ALA A 47 24.90 -0.37 17.91
CA ALA A 47 24.10 0.62 18.62
C ALA A 47 22.62 0.25 18.50
N THR A 48 21.89 0.35 19.61
CA THR A 48 20.43 0.12 19.63
C THR A 48 19.74 1.40 20.05
N TYR A 49 18.79 1.86 19.23
CA TYR A 49 17.93 3.00 19.54
C TYR A 49 16.48 2.51 19.64
N LYS A 50 15.84 2.76 20.79
CA LYS A 50 14.42 2.44 21.01
C LYS A 50 13.65 3.74 21.03
N PHE A 51 12.54 3.78 20.32
CA PHE A 51 11.63 4.91 20.35
C PHE A 51 10.19 4.42 20.31
N GLU A 52 9.33 5.24 20.88
CA GLU A 52 7.90 5.04 20.98
C GLU A 52 7.25 6.16 20.19
N LEU A 53 6.38 5.78 19.26
CA LEU A 53 5.56 6.72 18.52
C LEU A 53 4.14 6.63 19.06
N ASP A 54 3.68 7.69 19.71
CA ASP A 54 2.33 7.81 20.22
C ASP A 54 1.40 8.56 19.28
N ASN A 55 0.10 8.30 19.44
CA ASN A 55 -0.99 8.92 18.70
C ASN A 55 -0.90 8.78 17.17
N ILE A 56 -0.40 7.64 16.70
CA ILE A 56 -0.43 7.32 15.27
C ILE A 56 -1.87 7.03 14.87
N GLN A 57 -2.37 7.81 13.92
CA GLN A 57 -3.69 7.63 13.35
C GLN A 57 -3.58 7.66 11.82
N PRO A 58 -4.03 6.60 11.13
CA PRO A 58 -3.99 6.56 9.67
C PRO A 58 -4.96 7.59 9.08
N ILE A 59 -4.70 8.00 7.84
CA ILE A 59 -5.64 8.80 7.06
C ILE A 59 -6.70 7.88 6.41
N TYR A 60 -6.25 6.71 5.94
CA TYR A 60 -7.06 5.71 5.24
C TYR A 60 -6.86 4.33 5.85
N TYR A 61 -7.96 3.58 5.98
CA TYR A 61 -7.94 2.13 6.12
C TYR A 61 -8.22 1.48 4.79
N VAL A 62 -7.44 0.46 4.43
CA VAL A 62 -7.66 -0.33 3.22
C VAL A 62 -7.96 -1.76 3.66
N THR A 63 -9.09 -2.28 3.20
CA THR A 63 -9.49 -3.67 3.43
C THR A 63 -9.64 -4.35 2.08
N CYS A 64 -9.19 -5.59 2.00
CA CYS A 64 -9.27 -6.40 0.80
C CYS A 64 -9.90 -7.74 1.17
N VAL A 65 -10.85 -8.20 0.36
CA VAL A 65 -11.48 -9.51 0.52
C VAL A 65 -11.60 -10.18 -0.84
N THR A 66 -11.41 -11.50 -0.87
CA THR A 66 -11.60 -12.31 -2.08
C THR A 66 -12.88 -13.13 -1.97
N GLY A 67 -13.64 -13.16 -3.05
CA GLY A 67 -14.93 -13.83 -3.11
C GLY A 67 -15.92 -13.29 -2.08
N ASP A 68 -16.86 -14.14 -1.74
CA ASP A 68 -17.95 -13.95 -0.79
C ASP A 68 -17.53 -14.28 0.65
N GLY A 69 -16.27 -14.70 0.85
CA GLY A 69 -15.67 -14.93 2.17
C GLY A 69 -16.10 -16.23 2.86
N GLU A 70 -17.06 -16.97 2.32
CA GLU A 70 -17.62 -18.18 2.94
C GLU A 70 -17.13 -19.49 2.30
N SER A 71 -16.73 -19.48 1.02
CA SER A 71 -16.27 -20.69 0.30
C SER A 71 -14.74 -20.76 0.19
N PRO A 72 -14.13 -21.94 0.36
CA PRO A 72 -12.70 -22.11 0.11
C PRO A 72 -12.38 -21.87 -1.36
N LEU A 73 -11.43 -20.97 -1.62
CA LEU A 73 -10.99 -20.65 -2.97
C LEU A 73 -10.24 -21.83 -3.59
N ARG A 74 -10.64 -22.26 -4.78
CA ARG A 74 -9.94 -23.29 -5.54
C ARG A 74 -8.97 -22.64 -6.53
N SER A 75 -7.85 -23.31 -6.74
CA SER A 75 -6.91 -22.93 -7.79
C SER A 75 -7.58 -23.05 -9.15
N GLY A 76 -7.42 -22.03 -9.99
CA GLY A 76 -8.01 -21.95 -11.32
C GLY A 76 -9.41 -21.38 -11.37
N ASP A 77 -10.09 -21.21 -10.23
CA ASP A 77 -11.42 -20.59 -10.19
C ASP A 77 -11.29 -19.07 -10.20
N MET A 78 -12.13 -18.42 -11.01
CA MET A 78 -12.25 -16.97 -11.02
C MET A 78 -13.03 -16.51 -9.79
N THR A 79 -12.52 -15.49 -9.12
CA THR A 79 -13.20 -14.85 -8.00
C THR A 79 -13.06 -13.34 -8.06
N SER A 80 -13.81 -12.64 -7.22
CA SER A 80 -13.67 -11.20 -7.09
C SER A 80 -12.63 -10.83 -6.02
N LEU A 81 -11.87 -9.76 -6.25
CA LEU A 81 -11.09 -9.07 -5.22
C LEU A 81 -11.74 -7.71 -4.99
N ARG A 82 -12.39 -7.55 -3.84
CA ARG A 82 -12.99 -6.27 -3.43
C ARG A 82 -12.02 -5.50 -2.55
N ILE A 83 -11.66 -4.31 -3.01
CA ILE A 83 -10.82 -3.35 -2.31
C ILE A 83 -11.75 -2.27 -1.78
N GLU A 84 -11.77 -2.05 -0.47
CA GLU A 84 -12.53 -0.99 0.17
C GLU A 84 -11.59 -0.07 0.94
N VAL A 85 -11.67 1.23 0.63
CA VAL A 85 -10.89 2.28 1.27
C VAL A 85 -11.82 3.15 2.10
N ARG A 86 -11.53 3.25 3.40
CA ARG A 86 -12.23 4.11 4.34
C ARG A 86 -11.32 5.25 4.75
N ARG A 87 -11.72 6.48 4.45
CA ARG A 87 -11.06 7.67 4.98
C ARG A 87 -11.57 7.93 6.38
N VAL A 88 -10.68 8.05 7.35
CA VAL A 88 -11.01 8.35 8.75
C VAL A 88 -10.53 9.74 9.19
N ARG A 89 -9.64 10.37 8.42
CA ARG A 89 -9.17 11.74 8.65
C ARG A 89 -9.09 12.52 7.35
N LEU A 90 -9.21 13.83 7.42
CA LEU A 90 -9.01 14.69 6.26
C LEU A 90 -7.56 14.55 5.77
N ASP A 91 -7.39 14.47 4.46
CA ASP A 91 -6.08 14.42 3.84
C ASP A 91 -5.72 15.78 3.23
N PRO A 92 -5.04 16.67 3.96
CA PRO A 92 -4.80 18.05 3.51
C PRO A 92 -3.86 18.13 2.30
N GLY A 93 -2.99 17.13 2.11
CA GLY A 93 -2.07 17.06 0.97
C GLY A 93 -2.70 16.47 -0.29
N HIS A 94 -4.00 16.18 -0.30
CA HIS A 94 -4.68 15.51 -1.41
C HIS A 94 -5.66 16.46 -2.09
N GLU A 95 -5.34 16.79 -3.34
CA GLU A 95 -6.18 17.61 -4.21
C GLU A 95 -7.59 17.03 -4.34
N THR A 96 -8.56 17.94 -4.48
CA THR A 96 -9.97 17.61 -4.61
C THR A 96 -10.46 18.00 -6.01
N THR A 97 -11.30 17.16 -6.62
CA THR A 97 -11.94 17.46 -7.90
C THR A 97 -12.94 18.61 -7.77
N LYS A 98 -13.40 19.18 -8.90
CA LYS A 98 -14.43 20.23 -8.88
C LYS A 98 -15.73 19.78 -8.18
N ASN A 99 -16.00 18.48 -8.22
CA ASN A 99 -17.19 17.88 -7.60
C ASN A 99 -16.99 17.55 -6.12
N GLY A 100 -15.90 18.01 -5.51
CA GLY A 100 -15.62 17.73 -4.11
C GLY A 100 -15.22 16.28 -3.86
N GLN A 101 -14.50 15.61 -4.77
CA GLN A 101 -14.04 14.23 -4.56
C GLN A 101 -12.52 14.14 -4.46
N GLN A 102 -12.00 13.24 -3.63
CA GLN A 102 -10.58 12.85 -3.62
C GLN A 102 -10.44 11.53 -4.36
N LEU A 103 -9.52 11.47 -5.31
CA LEU A 103 -9.32 10.31 -6.17
C LEU A 103 -8.08 9.53 -5.73
N LEU A 104 -8.21 8.25 -5.48
CA LEU A 104 -7.09 7.38 -5.11
C LEU A 104 -6.82 6.40 -6.24
N MET A 105 -5.57 6.32 -6.68
CA MET A 105 -5.14 5.28 -7.61
C MET A 105 -4.72 4.05 -6.81
N PHE A 106 -5.37 2.91 -7.04
CA PHE A 106 -4.92 1.63 -6.50
C PHE A 106 -4.21 0.84 -7.59
N GLN A 107 -3.25 0.01 -7.17
CA GLN A 107 -2.60 -0.99 -8.01
C GLN A 107 -2.47 -2.28 -7.22
N VAL A 108 -2.99 -3.37 -7.79
CA VAL A 108 -2.82 -4.72 -7.28
C VAL A 108 -1.49 -5.27 -7.79
N VAL A 109 -0.64 -5.71 -6.87
CA VAL A 109 0.68 -6.25 -7.15
C VAL A 109 0.78 -7.64 -6.52
N ASP A 110 1.08 -8.63 -7.35
CA ASP A 110 1.49 -9.94 -6.89
C ASP A 110 2.93 -10.22 -7.34
N ASN A 111 3.86 -10.21 -6.39
CA ASN A 111 5.27 -10.48 -6.65
C ASN A 111 5.63 -11.96 -6.51
N ARG A 112 4.67 -12.82 -6.18
CA ARG A 112 4.91 -14.24 -5.87
C ARG A 112 4.24 -15.20 -6.86
N GLY A 113 3.54 -14.69 -7.87
CA GLY A 113 2.89 -15.52 -8.90
C GLY A 113 1.78 -16.42 -8.35
N ARG A 114 1.12 -16.01 -7.27
CA ARG A 114 0.03 -16.73 -6.60
C ARG A 114 -1.34 -16.33 -7.15
N TRP A 115 -1.45 -15.13 -7.70
CA TRP A 115 -2.69 -14.54 -8.20
C TRP A 115 -2.51 -14.08 -9.64
N ALA A 116 -3.41 -14.48 -10.51
CA ALA A 116 -3.63 -13.78 -11.77
C ALA A 116 -4.67 -12.69 -11.56
N VAL A 117 -4.36 -11.47 -11.98
CA VAL A 117 -5.34 -10.39 -12.04
C VAL A 117 -5.89 -10.33 -13.45
N CYS A 118 -7.20 -10.49 -13.57
CA CYS A 118 -7.88 -10.59 -14.85
C CYS A 118 -8.31 -9.18 -15.30
N GLY A 119 -7.76 -8.73 -16.43
CA GLY A 119 -7.99 -7.38 -16.95
C GLY A 119 -7.02 -6.36 -16.38
N LYS A 120 -7.55 -5.23 -15.87
CA LYS A 120 -6.74 -4.10 -15.39
C LYS A 120 -6.33 -4.36 -13.94
N SER A 121 -5.03 -4.35 -13.65
CA SER A 121 -4.50 -4.48 -12.29
C SER A 121 -4.51 -3.18 -11.47
N SER A 122 -5.05 -2.10 -12.03
CA SER A 122 -5.09 -0.79 -11.39
C SER A 122 -6.34 -0.01 -11.78
N GLY A 123 -6.69 0.97 -10.97
CA GLY A 123 -7.87 1.80 -11.17
C GLY A 123 -7.97 2.93 -10.15
N VAL A 124 -9.04 3.73 -10.28
CA VAL A 124 -9.29 4.89 -9.43
C VAL A 124 -10.48 4.64 -8.52
N ILE A 125 -10.32 4.89 -7.22
CA ILE A 125 -11.40 4.94 -6.23
C ILE A 125 -11.71 6.40 -5.93
N SER A 126 -12.97 6.79 -6.08
CA SER A 126 -13.44 8.13 -5.72
C SER A 126 -13.98 8.15 -4.30
N LEU A 127 -13.50 9.08 -3.49
CA LEU A 127 -13.97 9.34 -2.14
C LEU A 127 -14.67 10.69 -2.09
N PRO A 128 -15.96 10.77 -1.72
CA PRO A 128 -16.64 12.06 -1.55
C PRO A 128 -15.94 12.87 -0.46
N LEU A 129 -15.95 14.21 -0.55
CA LEU A 129 -15.55 15.06 0.57
C LEU A 129 -16.49 14.83 1.77
N PRO A 130 -16.02 15.09 2.99
CA PRO A 130 -16.89 15.12 4.15
C PRO A 130 -17.91 16.24 3.96
N ASN A 131 -19.19 15.90 3.82
CA ASN A 131 -20.26 16.89 3.96
C ASN A 131 -20.52 17.12 5.44
N ALA A 132 -19.58 17.71 6.20
CA ALA A 132 -19.68 18.14 7.61
C ALA A 132 -20.24 17.15 8.67
N ILE A 133 -20.77 15.98 8.29
CA ILE A 133 -21.40 15.00 9.17
C ILE A 133 -20.37 13.91 9.36
N GLN A 134 -19.67 13.98 10.50
CA GLN A 134 -18.90 12.86 11.01
C GLN A 134 -19.85 11.68 11.18
N SER A 135 -19.53 10.52 10.59
CA SER A 135 -20.28 9.31 10.93
C SER A 135 -19.93 8.88 12.35
N ASP A 136 -20.89 8.27 13.03
CA ASP A 136 -20.82 7.76 14.41
C ASP A 136 -19.61 6.82 14.65
N ASN A 137 -19.06 6.24 13.58
CA ASN A 137 -17.92 5.31 13.63
C ASN A 137 -16.56 5.96 13.28
N GLY A 138 -16.48 7.29 13.21
CA GLY A 138 -15.24 8.01 12.86
C GLY A 138 -14.80 7.88 11.40
N VAL A 139 -15.63 7.27 10.54
CA VAL A 139 -15.41 7.16 9.10
C VAL A 139 -15.98 8.39 8.40
N ILE A 140 -15.17 9.01 7.56
CA ILE A 140 -15.48 10.27 6.87
C ILE A 140 -15.98 10.02 5.45
N ALA A 141 -15.41 9.03 4.76
CA ALA A 141 -15.82 8.63 3.42
C ALA A 141 -15.41 7.19 3.13
N VAL A 142 -16.16 6.51 2.27
CA VAL A 142 -15.87 5.13 1.83
C VAL A 142 -15.95 5.08 0.31
N GLY A 143 -15.03 4.33 -0.29
CA GLY A 143 -15.04 4.02 -1.71
C GLY A 143 -14.47 2.62 -1.94
N SER A 144 -14.91 1.97 -3.00
CA SER A 144 -14.51 0.59 -3.29
C SER A 144 -14.27 0.36 -4.77
N ALA A 145 -13.44 -0.62 -5.07
CA ALA A 145 -13.25 -1.16 -6.41
C ALA A 145 -13.26 -2.69 -6.34
N THR A 146 -13.75 -3.33 -7.41
CA THR A 146 -13.77 -4.79 -7.54
C THR A 146 -13.02 -5.18 -8.79
N LEU A 147 -12.16 -6.18 -8.66
CA LEU A 147 -11.41 -6.80 -9.75
C LEU A 147 -11.75 -8.27 -9.83
N GLU A 148 -11.52 -8.88 -10.98
CA GLU A 148 -11.52 -10.33 -11.12
C GLU A 148 -10.09 -10.85 -10.94
N VAL A 149 -9.94 -11.88 -10.11
CA VAL A 149 -8.66 -12.53 -9.83
C VAL A 149 -8.83 -14.04 -9.82
N MET A 150 -7.75 -14.75 -10.12
CA MET A 150 -7.72 -16.20 -10.09
C MET A 150 -6.54 -16.66 -9.23
N ALA A 151 -6.82 -17.56 -8.29
CA ALA A 151 -5.79 -18.26 -7.55
C ALA A 151 -5.02 -19.20 -8.50
N LEU A 152 -3.71 -19.03 -8.61
CA LEU A 152 -2.87 -19.85 -9.51
C LEU A 152 -2.33 -21.11 -8.85
N ILE A 153 -2.36 -21.17 -7.52
CA ILE A 153 -1.92 -22.32 -6.74
C ILE A 153 -2.97 -22.64 -5.68
N ALA A 154 -3.04 -23.91 -5.28
CA ALA A 154 -3.92 -24.35 -4.22
C ALA A 154 -3.34 -24.01 -2.83
N GLY A 155 -4.22 -23.85 -1.85
CA GLY A 155 -3.87 -23.62 -0.45
C GLY A 155 -4.33 -22.26 0.09
N ASN A 156 -3.90 -21.93 1.30
CA ASN A 156 -4.24 -20.66 1.93
C ASN A 156 -3.37 -19.53 1.36
N LEU A 157 -3.89 -18.87 0.32
CA LEU A 157 -3.19 -17.77 -0.33
C LEU A 157 -3.36 -16.48 0.46
N HIS A 158 -2.24 -15.85 0.80
CA HIS A 158 -2.28 -14.47 1.24
C HIS A 158 -2.83 -13.60 0.10
N LEU A 159 -3.62 -12.60 0.44
CA LEU A 159 -4.14 -11.62 -0.51
C LEU A 159 -2.97 -10.93 -1.27
N PRO A 160 -3.18 -10.54 -2.53
CA PRO A 160 -2.20 -9.75 -3.26
C PRO A 160 -2.01 -8.38 -2.59
N PHE A 161 -0.85 -7.77 -2.80
CA PHE A 161 -0.59 -6.44 -2.26
C PHE A 161 -1.41 -5.39 -3.01
N VAL A 162 -1.92 -4.40 -2.28
CA VAL A 162 -2.58 -3.22 -2.87
C VAL A 162 -1.76 -1.99 -2.53
N ILE A 163 -1.21 -1.37 -3.56
CA ILE A 163 -0.52 -0.09 -3.46
C ILE A 163 -1.53 1.01 -3.71
N LEU A 164 -1.56 2.00 -2.81
CA LEU A 164 -2.45 3.15 -2.90
C LEU A 164 -1.61 4.42 -3.12
N ASN A 165 -2.01 5.25 -4.07
CA ASN A 165 -1.40 6.55 -4.32
C ASN A 165 -2.48 7.63 -4.44
N ARG A 166 -2.13 8.87 -4.11
CA ARG A 166 -3.00 10.02 -4.37
C ARG A 166 -3.00 10.29 -5.87
N TYR A 167 -4.18 10.44 -6.45
CA TYR A 167 -4.32 10.87 -7.83
C TYR A 167 -4.26 12.40 -7.88
N MET A 168 -3.24 12.95 -8.54
CA MET A 168 -3.06 14.40 -8.67
C MET A 168 -3.72 14.87 -9.97
N LYS A 169 -4.57 15.89 -9.85
CA LYS A 169 -5.29 16.41 -11.01
C LYS A 169 -4.32 17.16 -11.93
N ARG A 170 -4.59 17.14 -13.23
CA ARG A 170 -3.97 18.12 -14.12
C ARG A 170 -4.79 19.39 -14.09
N HIS A 171 -4.15 20.53 -13.84
CA HIS A 171 -4.79 21.84 -13.71
C HIS A 171 -5.72 22.24 -14.88
N SER A 172 -5.70 21.54 -16.02
CA SER A 172 -6.49 21.83 -17.22
C SER A 172 -7.36 20.69 -17.77
N SER A 173 -7.43 19.51 -17.14
CA SER A 173 -8.16 18.38 -17.74
C SER A 173 -9.56 18.19 -17.15
N GLU A 174 -10.56 18.38 -18.01
CA GLU A 174 -11.97 18.00 -17.78
C GLU A 174 -12.16 16.48 -17.88
N LEU A 175 -11.21 15.79 -18.53
CA LEU A 175 -11.16 14.34 -18.66
C LEU A 175 -10.86 13.61 -17.34
N ASP A 176 -10.05 14.20 -16.45
CA ASP A 176 -9.82 13.68 -15.09
C ASP A 176 -11.14 13.59 -14.30
N GLU A 177 -12.18 14.33 -14.70
CA GLU A 177 -13.49 14.38 -14.05
C GLU A 177 -14.42 13.26 -14.56
N ARG A 178 -14.07 12.58 -15.67
CA ARG A 178 -14.87 11.50 -16.29
C ARG A 178 -14.28 10.10 -16.11
N LEU A 179 -13.15 9.95 -15.42
CA LEU A 179 -12.44 8.67 -15.20
C LEU A 179 -13.21 7.65 -14.33
N GLY A 180 -14.44 7.94 -13.92
CA GLY A 180 -15.38 6.94 -13.43
C GLY A 180 -15.96 6.03 -14.52
N SER A 181 -15.74 6.34 -15.81
CA SER A 181 -16.19 5.54 -16.96
C SER A 181 -15.02 4.87 -17.67
N THR A 182 -15.17 3.59 -17.99
CA THR A 182 -14.13 2.65 -18.44
C THR A 182 -13.57 2.87 -19.84
N ASP A 183 -13.81 4.03 -20.45
CA ASP A 183 -13.41 4.33 -21.82
C ASP A 183 -12.41 5.49 -21.84
N SER A 184 -11.21 5.28 -22.36
CA SER A 184 -10.19 6.34 -22.46
C SER A 184 -9.46 6.30 -23.79
N PRO A 185 -9.46 7.39 -24.57
CA PRO A 185 -8.49 7.59 -25.64
C PRO A 185 -7.12 7.95 -25.04
N VAL A 186 -6.07 7.63 -25.79
CA VAL A 186 -4.65 7.78 -25.44
C VAL A 186 -4.34 9.17 -24.85
N LEU A 187 -4.19 9.25 -23.53
CA LEU A 187 -3.72 10.44 -22.82
C LEU A 187 -2.51 10.09 -21.96
N LYS A 188 -1.64 11.09 -21.75
CA LYS A 188 -0.43 11.01 -20.92
C LYS A 188 -0.72 10.29 -19.59
N PRO A 189 0.27 9.62 -18.96
CA PRO A 189 0.07 8.90 -17.69
C PRO A 189 -0.38 9.82 -16.54
N PRO A 190 -1.35 9.42 -15.69
CA PRO A 190 -1.81 10.22 -14.57
C PRO A 190 -0.67 10.59 -13.62
N ARG A 191 -0.74 11.77 -13.00
CA ARG A 191 0.25 12.18 -12.00
C ARG A 191 -0.13 11.55 -10.67
N LEU A 192 0.75 10.74 -10.10
CA LEU A 192 0.53 10.08 -8.82
C LEU A 192 1.48 10.67 -7.79
N LYS A 193 0.97 10.90 -6.58
CA LYS A 193 1.80 11.21 -5.41
C LYS A 193 1.72 10.03 -4.43
N PRO A 194 2.85 9.36 -4.13
CA PRO A 194 2.86 8.34 -3.09
C PRO A 194 2.59 8.95 -1.73
N PHE A 195 2.11 8.14 -0.80
CA PHE A 195 2.12 8.50 0.61
C PHE A 195 3.59 8.50 1.06
N GLU A 196 4.09 9.64 1.50
CA GLU A 196 5.44 9.74 2.07
C GLU A 196 5.51 8.79 3.27
N GLN A 197 6.51 7.88 3.25
CA GLN A 197 6.77 6.90 4.31
C GLN A 197 7.59 7.49 5.44
#